data_AF-A0A815S6L5-F1
#
_entry.id   AF-A0A815S6L5-F1
#
_cell.length_a   1.000
_cell.length_b   1.000
_cell.length_c   1.000
_cell.angle_alpha   90.00
_cell.angle_beta   90.00
_cell.angle_gamma   90.00
#
_symmetry.space_group_name_H-M   'P 1'
#
loop_
_entity.id
_entity.type
_entity.pdbx_description
1 polymer ?
#
loop_
_entity_poly.entity_id
_entity_poly.type
_entity_poly.pdbx_seq_one_letter_code
_entity_poly.pdbx_strand_id
1 'polypeptide(L)'
;MATEITLESLPNEIFIEFFQYLNATDIFYSFDQLNHRFNKLIRNSPLHLNFQGFKKCLFNKFCQTIVSNPEIKQNISCLQLSNDGTYDQIQSFISLFSLNDFIHLRSLSLIKIDYESAKHVLPMLRFLTNLYYFSYTPGRFPSINSLHEMPAISQFNVRILTISYFNDKATFISVNQSVTSLTIDVCFLNDLYLVLKYLQMLKYLKVDMLFDSSDKSYILNFNNIYADHLKQLIIYSDCNYFDDVELLLKHTPYLEIFSISSSMRHTLIDDNRWQQLIEISLPHLRIFNFCFSESSCDRYSTSTNRSTFQDTFWCKQDRYCIEYEKNGGSASIYTIPYMDYEYTLTSTMQRYSNSSTNHLNEFDNVKHLVLYPDAIKNDSSHFFRNVKSLSLVGKSNSDNETDEYNIKQLEYLNMIINVSNVKILFIINGSHMKLSFLLEILKKLPNVSSLHIDKDTLITYLENYDLTEYLKKKITTLSISNYGDRDYLKSDQIHLIRKAFPNLEHLKCGIGNKNDLLLLLEEFFNLSTIKFKNAGYEIHSWIKSNASKLNVYLDFE
;
A
#
# COMPACT_ATOMS: atom_id res chain seq x y z
N MET A 1 27.45 -43.54 5.62
CA MET A 1 28.08 -42.20 5.50
C MET A 1 27.11 -41.33 4.74
N ALA A 2 26.52 -40.34 5.39
CA ALA A 2 25.74 -39.32 4.69
C ALA A 2 26.75 -38.40 3.99
N THR A 3 26.75 -38.38 2.66
CA THR A 3 27.49 -37.38 1.89
C THR A 3 26.89 -36.01 2.20
N GLU A 4 27.66 -35.12 2.82
CA GLU A 4 27.28 -33.71 2.95
C GLU A 4 27.05 -33.15 1.54
N ILE A 5 25.80 -32.79 1.26
CA ILE A 5 25.45 -32.07 0.05
C ILE A 5 26.03 -30.66 0.22
N THR A 6 27.14 -30.40 -0.45
CA THR A 6 27.69 -29.04 -0.51
C THR A 6 26.84 -28.22 -1.47
N LEU A 7 26.76 -26.90 -1.24
CA LEU A 7 26.03 -25.99 -2.13
C LEU A 7 26.47 -26.16 -3.60
N GLU A 8 27.76 -26.41 -3.83
CA GLU A 8 28.35 -26.62 -5.15
C GLU A 8 27.84 -27.88 -5.87
N SER A 9 27.26 -28.85 -5.15
CA SER A 9 26.69 -30.06 -5.72
C SER A 9 25.28 -29.88 -6.29
N LEU A 10 24.62 -28.74 -5.99
CA LEU A 10 23.29 -28.46 -6.54
C LEU A 10 23.34 -28.23 -8.05
N PRO A 11 22.30 -28.61 -8.82
CA PRO A 11 22.19 -28.30 -10.26
C PRO A 11 22.03 -26.80 -10.56
N ASN A 12 22.30 -26.38 -11.80
CA ASN A 12 22.19 -24.98 -12.21
C ASN A 12 20.75 -24.47 -12.15
N GLU A 13 19.80 -25.34 -12.45
CA GLU A 13 18.36 -25.10 -12.48
C GLU A 13 17.87 -24.60 -11.12
N ILE A 14 18.37 -25.20 -10.04
CA ILE A 14 18.03 -24.82 -8.66
C ILE A 14 18.56 -23.41 -8.35
N PHE A 15 19.78 -23.07 -8.77
CA PHE A 15 20.31 -21.72 -8.59
C PHE A 15 19.55 -20.69 -9.41
N ILE A 16 19.18 -21.01 -10.64
CA ILE A 16 18.38 -20.12 -11.49
C ILE A 16 17.02 -19.87 -10.86
N GLU A 17 16.40 -20.89 -10.27
CA GLU A 17 15.15 -20.73 -9.53
C GLU A 17 15.33 -19.84 -8.31
N PHE A 18 16.38 -20.05 -7.50
CA PHE A 18 16.66 -19.16 -6.35
C PHE A 18 16.91 -17.70 -6.77
N PHE A 19 17.60 -17.49 -7.89
CA PHE A 19 17.90 -16.14 -8.38
C PHE A 19 16.64 -15.36 -8.75
N GLN A 20 15.53 -16.02 -9.10
CA GLN A 20 14.25 -15.35 -9.35
C GLN A 20 13.66 -14.68 -8.10
N TYR A 21 14.05 -15.13 -6.91
CA TYR A 21 13.58 -14.58 -5.63
C TYR A 21 14.53 -13.55 -5.02
N LEU A 22 15.70 -13.32 -5.62
CA LEU A 22 16.73 -12.43 -5.11
C LEU A 22 16.89 -11.18 -5.98
N ASN A 23 17.28 -10.08 -5.33
CA ASN A 23 17.70 -8.89 -6.07
C ASN A 23 19.04 -9.18 -6.75
N ALA A 24 19.25 -8.66 -7.96
CA ALA A 24 20.50 -8.87 -8.66
C ALA A 24 21.70 -8.34 -7.86
N THR A 25 21.53 -7.26 -7.09
CA THR A 25 22.56 -6.75 -6.18
C THR A 25 23.01 -7.82 -5.19
N ASP A 26 22.08 -8.54 -4.56
CA ASP A 26 22.36 -9.62 -3.62
C ASP A 26 23.03 -10.80 -4.32
N ILE A 27 22.58 -11.14 -5.53
CA ILE A 27 23.19 -12.20 -6.35
C ILE A 27 24.66 -11.87 -6.65
N PHE A 28 24.95 -10.65 -7.10
CA PHE A 28 26.31 -10.25 -7.43
C PHE A 28 27.20 -10.21 -6.20
N TYR A 29 26.77 -9.56 -5.12
CA TYR A 29 27.60 -9.47 -3.92
C TYR A 29 27.81 -10.82 -3.21
N SER A 30 26.89 -11.77 -3.40
CA SER A 30 26.99 -13.09 -2.78
C SER A 30 27.73 -14.12 -3.64
N PHE A 31 27.55 -14.09 -4.96
CA PHE A 31 27.98 -15.18 -5.86
C PHE A 31 28.98 -14.77 -6.95
N ASP A 32 29.10 -13.48 -7.29
CA ASP A 32 30.07 -13.06 -8.30
C ASP A 32 31.50 -13.25 -7.77
N GLN A 33 32.39 -13.69 -8.65
CA GLN A 33 33.79 -14.01 -8.39
C GLN A 33 34.05 -15.20 -7.44
N LEU A 34 33.01 -15.93 -7.01
CA LEU A 34 33.21 -17.15 -6.22
C LEU A 34 33.88 -18.26 -7.02
N ASN A 35 33.36 -18.57 -8.21
CA ASN A 35 33.95 -19.53 -9.15
C ASN A 35 33.41 -19.31 -10.57
N HIS A 36 34.04 -19.96 -11.54
CA HIS A 36 33.67 -19.85 -12.96
C HIS A 36 32.22 -20.25 -13.24
N ARG A 37 31.69 -21.26 -12.52
CA ARG A 37 30.32 -21.76 -12.71
C ARG A 37 29.30 -20.68 -12.30
N PHE A 38 29.43 -20.09 -11.11
CA PHE A 38 28.54 -19.02 -10.67
C PHE A 38 28.68 -17.77 -11.53
N ASN A 39 29.91 -17.39 -11.90
CA ASN A 39 30.14 -16.26 -12.79
C ASN A 39 29.37 -16.40 -14.10
N LYS A 40 29.42 -17.58 -14.72
CA LYS A 40 28.68 -17.90 -15.94
C LYS A 40 27.18 -17.92 -15.69
N LEU A 41 26.72 -18.49 -14.57
CA LEU A 41 25.29 -18.60 -14.27
C LEU A 41 24.65 -17.22 -14.08
N ILE A 42 25.28 -16.34 -13.31
CA ILE A 42 24.81 -14.97 -13.07
C ILE A 42 24.76 -14.17 -14.39
N ARG A 43 25.79 -14.29 -15.23
CA ARG A 43 25.88 -13.60 -16.54
C ARG A 43 24.97 -14.17 -17.63
N ASN A 44 24.23 -15.25 -17.37
CA ASN A 44 23.30 -15.85 -18.34
C ASN A 44 21.87 -15.98 -17.79
N SER A 45 21.63 -15.55 -16.55
CA SER A 45 20.31 -15.64 -15.91
C SER A 45 19.58 -14.30 -16.04
N PRO A 46 18.26 -14.30 -16.23
CA PRO A 46 17.46 -13.08 -16.13
C PRO A 46 17.62 -12.45 -14.75
N LEU A 47 17.95 -11.16 -14.71
CA LEU A 47 18.20 -10.42 -13.48
C LEU A 47 17.03 -9.50 -13.13
N HIS A 48 16.72 -9.44 -11.84
CA HIS A 48 15.70 -8.56 -11.27
C HIS A 48 16.36 -7.48 -10.43
N LEU A 49 16.22 -6.22 -10.84
CA LEU A 49 16.71 -5.06 -10.10
C LEU A 49 15.57 -4.35 -9.42
N ASN A 50 15.61 -4.34 -8.08
CA ASN A 50 14.73 -3.52 -7.28
C ASN A 50 15.57 -2.53 -6.46
N PHE A 51 15.48 -1.26 -6.81
CA PHE A 51 16.18 -0.21 -6.08
C PHE A 51 15.26 0.56 -5.10
N GLN A 52 14.03 0.11 -4.87
CA GLN A 52 13.16 0.73 -3.86
C GLN A 52 13.79 0.59 -2.46
N GLY A 53 13.95 1.71 -1.76
CA GLY A 53 14.58 1.74 -0.43
C GLY A 53 16.10 1.46 -0.42
N PHE A 54 16.76 1.42 -1.58
CA PHE A 54 18.19 1.14 -1.65
C PHE A 54 19.03 2.31 -1.10
N LYS A 55 20.05 2.02 -0.29
CA LYS A 55 20.99 3.03 0.22
C LYS A 55 21.78 3.66 -0.95
N LYS A 56 21.92 4.99 -0.95
CA LYS A 56 22.58 5.78 -2.03
C LYS A 56 23.96 5.26 -2.41
N CYS A 57 24.79 4.96 -1.42
CA CYS A 57 26.15 4.46 -1.65
C CYS A 57 26.15 3.10 -2.36
N LEU A 58 25.27 2.17 -1.96
CA LEU A 58 25.16 0.84 -2.56
C LEU A 58 24.62 0.92 -3.99
N PHE A 59 23.62 1.77 -4.22
CA PHE A 59 23.09 2.02 -5.55
C PHE A 59 24.16 2.60 -6.48
N ASN A 60 24.88 3.64 -6.05
CA ASN A 60 25.94 4.24 -6.88
C ASN A 60 27.03 3.22 -7.22
N LYS A 61 27.46 2.43 -6.22
CA LYS A 61 28.45 1.37 -6.41
C LYS A 61 27.96 0.32 -7.42
N PHE A 62 26.70 -0.11 -7.31
CA PHE A 62 26.16 -1.11 -8.22
C PHE A 62 25.92 -0.56 -9.63
N CYS A 63 25.51 0.71 -9.77
CA CYS A 63 25.42 1.36 -11.07
C CYS A 63 26.79 1.38 -11.76
N GLN A 64 27.89 1.65 -11.03
CA GLN A 64 29.24 1.55 -11.58
C GLN A 64 29.59 0.12 -12.02
N THR A 65 29.11 -0.91 -11.32
CA THR A 65 29.24 -2.32 -11.74
C THR A 65 28.52 -2.59 -13.06
N ILE A 66 27.30 -2.08 -13.25
CA ILE A 66 26.56 -2.22 -14.52
C ILE A 66 27.28 -1.48 -15.65
N VAL A 67 27.78 -0.26 -15.41
CA VAL A 67 28.56 0.51 -16.40
C VAL A 67 29.80 -0.25 -16.84
N SER A 68 30.49 -0.89 -15.90
CA SER A 68 31.74 -1.61 -16.15
C SER A 68 31.54 -3.00 -16.76
N ASN A 69 30.30 -3.51 -16.81
CA ASN A 69 30.02 -4.88 -17.22
C ASN A 69 28.76 -4.96 -18.12
N PRO A 70 28.94 -4.84 -19.46
CA PRO A 70 27.84 -4.82 -20.42
C PRO A 70 26.95 -6.06 -20.42
N GLU A 71 27.50 -7.23 -20.06
CA GLU A 71 26.73 -8.49 -20.00
C GLU A 71 25.63 -8.43 -18.94
N ILE A 72 25.91 -7.78 -17.79
CA ILE A 72 24.90 -7.57 -16.75
C ILE A 72 23.75 -6.73 -17.30
N LYS A 73 24.10 -5.66 -18.02
CA LYS A 73 23.14 -4.72 -18.59
C LYS A 73 22.14 -5.42 -19.51
N GLN A 74 22.62 -6.35 -20.34
CA GLN A 74 21.78 -7.09 -21.28
C GLN A 74 20.84 -8.06 -20.59
N ASN A 75 21.22 -8.65 -19.46
CA ASN A 75 20.42 -9.67 -18.76
C ASN A 75 19.36 -9.11 -17.79
N ILE A 76 19.32 -7.80 -17.58
CA ILE A 76 18.29 -7.18 -16.73
C ILE A 76 16.93 -7.29 -17.42
N SER A 77 16.06 -8.08 -16.80
CA SER A 77 14.71 -8.38 -17.29
C SER A 77 13.61 -7.64 -16.53
N CYS A 78 13.90 -7.23 -15.30
CA CYS A 78 13.00 -6.46 -14.45
C CYS A 78 13.75 -5.30 -13.80
N LEU A 79 13.18 -4.10 -13.89
CA LEU A 79 13.73 -2.88 -13.33
C LEU A 79 12.65 -2.14 -12.54
N GLN A 80 12.90 -1.94 -11.25
CA GLN A 80 12.06 -1.14 -10.37
C GLN A 80 12.88 0.02 -9.81
N LEU A 81 12.50 1.22 -10.21
CA LEU A 81 13.06 2.48 -9.75
C LEU A 81 12.00 3.24 -8.95
N SER A 82 12.43 3.88 -7.86
CA SER A 82 11.54 4.60 -6.98
C SER A 82 12.18 5.89 -6.55
N ASN A 83 11.51 7.03 -6.73
CA ASN A 83 11.82 8.26 -6.02
C ASN A 83 11.16 8.28 -4.63
N ASP A 84 10.25 7.34 -4.31
CA ASP A 84 9.68 7.25 -2.96
C ASP A 84 10.75 6.87 -1.94
N GLY A 85 11.07 7.79 -1.03
CA GLY A 85 12.09 7.52 -0.01
C GLY A 85 13.52 7.46 -0.57
N THR A 86 13.81 8.00 -1.77
CA THR A 86 15.16 7.94 -2.38
C THR A 86 15.64 9.25 -3.01
N TYR A 87 16.96 9.42 -3.13
CA TYR A 87 17.72 10.59 -3.61
C TYR A 87 17.57 10.92 -5.11
N ASP A 88 16.35 11.03 -5.62
CA ASP A 88 16.05 11.17 -7.07
C ASP A 88 16.68 10.02 -7.86
N GLN A 89 16.44 8.80 -7.37
CA GLN A 89 17.03 7.59 -7.92
C GLN A 89 16.70 7.40 -9.40
N ILE A 90 15.48 7.74 -9.83
CA ILE A 90 15.08 7.62 -11.23
C ILE A 90 15.96 8.54 -12.08
N GLN A 91 16.04 9.83 -11.72
CA GLN A 91 16.86 10.81 -12.43
C GLN A 91 18.34 10.41 -12.44
N SER A 92 18.84 9.92 -11.30
CA SER A 92 20.21 9.43 -11.17
C SER A 92 20.48 8.24 -12.11
N PHE A 93 19.55 7.28 -12.18
CA PHE A 93 19.67 6.12 -13.05
C PHE A 93 19.66 6.51 -14.54
N ILE A 94 18.70 7.33 -14.96
CA ILE A 94 18.56 7.70 -16.38
C ILE A 94 19.66 8.66 -16.85
N SER A 95 20.33 9.35 -15.92
CA SER A 95 21.55 10.11 -16.24
C SER A 95 22.74 9.22 -16.62
N LEU A 96 22.74 7.96 -16.17
CA LEU A 96 23.79 6.98 -16.45
C LEU A 96 23.42 6.02 -17.58
N PHE A 97 22.14 5.69 -17.73
CA PHE A 97 21.68 4.67 -18.66
C PHE A 97 20.52 5.14 -19.52
N SER A 98 20.56 4.77 -20.80
CA SER A 98 19.37 4.79 -21.65
C SER A 98 18.53 3.55 -21.37
N LEU A 99 17.21 3.67 -21.22
CA LEU A 99 16.34 2.49 -21.08
C LEU A 99 16.43 1.54 -22.28
N ASN A 100 16.81 2.05 -23.46
CA ASN A 100 17.00 1.24 -24.66
C ASN A 100 18.21 0.29 -24.55
N ASP A 101 19.09 0.51 -23.59
CA ASP A 101 20.24 -0.36 -23.35
C ASP A 101 19.84 -1.72 -22.73
N PHE A 102 18.63 -1.81 -22.17
CA PHE A 102 18.11 -2.99 -21.49
C PHE A 102 17.18 -3.78 -22.44
N ILE A 103 17.77 -4.36 -23.49
CA ILE A 103 17.02 -5.00 -24.60
C ILE A 103 16.11 -6.17 -24.19
N HIS A 104 16.40 -6.82 -23.05
CA HIS A 104 15.62 -7.93 -22.52
C HIS A 104 14.66 -7.50 -21.40
N LEU A 105 14.48 -6.19 -21.20
CA LEU A 105 13.58 -5.66 -20.19
C LEU A 105 12.12 -6.06 -20.51
N ARG A 106 11.53 -6.81 -19.59
CA ARG A 106 10.14 -7.29 -19.63
C ARG A 106 9.26 -6.62 -18.59
N SER A 107 9.84 -6.09 -17.53
CA SER A 107 9.11 -5.43 -16.45
C SER A 107 9.78 -4.11 -16.08
N LEU A 108 9.02 -3.03 -16.08
CA LEU A 108 9.47 -1.71 -15.65
C LEU A 108 8.47 -1.12 -14.65
N SER A 109 8.97 -0.71 -13.48
CA SER A 109 8.19 -0.01 -12.46
C SER A 109 8.85 1.31 -12.11
N LEU A 110 8.09 2.40 -12.23
CA LEU A 110 8.51 3.76 -11.92
C LEU A 110 7.62 4.29 -10.79
N ILE A 111 8.17 4.41 -9.60
CA ILE A 111 7.43 4.77 -8.38
C ILE A 111 7.75 6.22 -7.99
N LYS A 112 6.71 7.05 -7.84
CA LYS A 112 6.78 8.49 -7.56
C LYS A 112 7.68 9.29 -8.51
N ILE A 113 7.68 8.95 -9.80
CA ILE A 113 8.50 9.64 -10.80
C ILE A 113 8.14 11.12 -10.90
N ASP A 114 9.14 12.00 -10.88
CA ASP A 114 8.94 13.43 -11.06
C ASP A 114 8.71 13.79 -12.54
N TYR A 115 8.18 14.99 -12.78
CA TYR A 115 7.81 15.44 -14.11
C TYR A 115 8.98 15.48 -15.10
N GLU A 116 10.15 15.94 -14.68
CA GLU A 116 11.30 16.07 -15.58
C GLU A 116 11.83 14.67 -15.96
N SER A 117 11.97 13.77 -14.98
CA SER A 117 12.30 12.37 -15.25
C SER A 117 11.28 11.71 -16.19
N ALA A 118 9.98 11.96 -16.00
CA ALA A 118 8.91 11.38 -16.81
C ALA A 118 9.00 11.83 -18.28
N LYS A 119 9.26 13.11 -18.56
CA LYS A 119 9.48 13.61 -19.94
C LYS A 119 10.60 12.88 -20.67
N HIS A 120 11.64 12.48 -19.95
CA HIS A 120 12.77 11.77 -20.52
C HIS A 120 12.46 10.28 -20.72
N VAL A 121 11.85 9.64 -19.72
CA VAL A 121 11.63 8.18 -19.71
C VAL A 121 10.50 7.76 -20.65
N LEU A 122 9.37 8.45 -20.63
CA LEU A 122 8.17 7.97 -21.30
C LEU A 122 8.31 7.86 -22.83
N PRO A 123 8.98 8.79 -23.54
CA PRO A 123 9.26 8.63 -24.98
C PRO A 123 10.15 7.43 -25.32
N MET A 124 10.91 6.88 -24.36
CA MET A 124 11.81 5.75 -24.57
C MET A 124 11.08 4.40 -24.54
N LEU A 125 9.91 4.34 -23.91
CA LEU A 125 9.14 3.12 -23.78
C LEU A 125 8.82 2.47 -25.14
N ARG A 126 8.79 3.24 -26.24
CA ARG A 126 8.43 2.75 -27.60
C ARG A 126 9.46 1.80 -28.16
N PHE A 127 10.67 1.85 -27.61
CA PHE A 127 11.77 0.98 -28.01
C PHE A 127 11.81 -0.30 -27.17
N LEU A 128 11.04 -0.37 -26.07
CA LEU A 128 10.96 -1.53 -25.19
C LEU A 128 9.94 -2.54 -25.73
N THR A 129 10.25 -3.14 -26.87
CA THR A 129 9.33 -4.05 -27.59
C THR A 129 8.99 -5.34 -26.83
N ASN A 130 9.84 -5.74 -25.88
CA ASN A 130 9.66 -6.92 -25.02
C ASN A 130 8.92 -6.61 -23.70
N LEU A 131 8.53 -5.36 -23.46
CA LEU A 131 7.93 -4.94 -22.20
C LEU A 131 6.55 -5.58 -22.03
N TYR A 132 6.42 -6.43 -21.02
CA TYR A 132 5.22 -7.17 -20.68
C TYR A 132 4.44 -6.50 -19.54
N TYR A 133 5.15 -5.97 -18.55
CA TYR A 133 4.62 -5.30 -17.37
C TYR A 133 5.13 -3.86 -17.30
N PHE A 134 4.22 -2.92 -17.09
CA PHE A 134 4.58 -1.52 -16.84
C PHE A 134 3.78 -0.96 -15.66
N SER A 135 4.48 -0.35 -14.71
CA SER A 135 3.88 0.37 -13.59
C SER A 135 4.38 1.80 -13.56
N TYR A 136 3.45 2.74 -13.50
CA TYR A 136 3.71 4.17 -13.48
C TYR A 136 2.93 4.84 -12.35
N THR A 137 3.65 5.25 -11.32
CA THR A 137 3.10 6.03 -10.21
C THR A 137 3.80 7.38 -10.24
N PRO A 138 3.13 8.47 -10.62
CA PRO A 138 3.73 9.79 -10.59
C PRO A 138 4.01 10.25 -9.15
N GLY A 139 4.99 11.13 -9.00
CA GLY A 139 5.23 11.86 -7.76
C GLY A 139 4.14 12.90 -7.47
N ARG A 140 4.30 13.66 -6.39
CA ARG A 140 3.34 14.71 -6.03
C ARG A 140 3.30 15.81 -7.08
N PHE A 141 2.10 16.11 -7.57
CA PHE A 141 1.86 17.23 -8.46
C PHE A 141 1.54 18.49 -7.66
N PRO A 142 2.08 19.67 -8.04
CA PRO A 142 1.69 20.94 -7.43
C PRO A 142 0.23 21.35 -7.74
N SER A 143 -0.45 20.72 -8.70
CA SER A 143 -1.87 20.97 -8.98
C SER A 143 -2.54 19.83 -9.75
N ILE A 144 -3.83 19.59 -9.47
CA ILE A 144 -4.70 18.67 -10.24
C ILE A 144 -4.79 19.08 -11.73
N ASN A 145 -4.59 20.36 -12.03
CA ASN A 145 -4.65 20.87 -13.40
C ASN A 145 -3.36 20.60 -14.20
N SER A 146 -2.31 20.09 -13.55
CA SER A 146 -1.06 19.65 -14.17
C SER A 146 -0.95 18.12 -14.23
N LEU A 147 -2.08 17.41 -14.20
CA LEU A 147 -2.17 15.98 -14.55
C LEU A 147 -1.77 15.84 -16.02
N HIS A 148 -0.47 15.67 -16.25
CA HIS A 148 0.10 15.60 -17.57
C HIS A 148 -0.55 14.47 -18.38
N GLU A 149 -0.84 14.79 -19.64
CA GLU A 149 -1.09 13.83 -20.70
C GLU A 149 -0.02 12.73 -20.61
N MET A 150 -0.40 11.50 -20.27
CA MET A 150 0.49 10.37 -20.51
C MET A 150 0.76 10.38 -22.02
N PRO A 151 2.04 10.41 -22.46
CA PRO A 151 2.32 10.33 -23.88
C PRO A 151 1.70 9.04 -24.40
N ALA A 152 1.01 9.19 -25.54
CA ALA A 152 0.17 8.17 -26.16
C ALA A 152 0.77 6.76 -26.02
N ILE A 153 0.21 5.96 -25.10
CA ILE A 153 0.61 4.57 -24.76
C ILE A 153 0.48 3.63 -25.98
N SER A 154 -0.07 4.12 -27.09
CA SER A 154 -0.23 3.47 -28.40
C SER A 154 0.92 2.75 -29.03
N GLN A 155 2.13 2.85 -28.48
CA GLN A 155 3.31 2.24 -29.09
C GLN A 155 3.92 1.12 -28.24
N PHE A 156 3.29 0.70 -27.13
CA PHE A 156 3.84 -0.33 -26.22
C PHE A 156 3.00 -1.61 -26.24
N ASN A 157 3.66 -2.77 -26.30
CA ASN A 157 3.04 -4.11 -26.27
C ASN A 157 2.90 -4.65 -24.82
N VAL A 158 2.36 -3.81 -23.93
CA VAL A 158 2.23 -4.15 -22.50
C VAL A 158 0.95 -4.97 -22.26
N ARG A 159 1.05 -6.06 -21.49
CA ARG A 159 -0.11 -6.88 -21.11
C ARG A 159 -0.65 -6.56 -19.72
N ILE A 160 0.22 -6.10 -18.82
CA ILE A 160 -0.11 -5.73 -17.45
C ILE A 160 0.30 -4.28 -17.20
N LEU A 161 -0.69 -3.46 -16.87
CA LEU A 161 -0.51 -2.02 -16.67
C LEU A 161 -0.99 -1.63 -15.26
N THR A 162 -0.16 -0.88 -14.54
CA THR A 162 -0.53 -0.24 -13.26
C THR A 162 -0.29 1.25 -13.40
N ILE A 163 -1.31 2.08 -13.18
CA ILE A 163 -1.16 3.54 -13.24
C ILE A 163 -1.94 4.24 -12.14
N SER A 164 -1.52 5.44 -11.74
CA SER A 164 -2.24 6.16 -10.68
C SER A 164 -3.50 6.87 -11.14
N TYR A 165 -3.57 7.32 -12.39
CA TYR A 165 -4.74 8.05 -12.90
C TYR A 165 -4.85 7.92 -14.42
N PHE A 166 -6.08 7.91 -14.93
CA PHE A 166 -6.38 8.04 -16.36
C PHE A 166 -6.93 9.44 -16.62
N ASN A 167 -6.14 10.32 -17.25
CA ASN A 167 -6.65 11.60 -17.77
C ASN A 167 -6.73 11.52 -19.28
N ASP A 168 -7.89 11.86 -19.84
CA ASP A 168 -8.16 12.10 -21.26
C ASP A 168 -8.49 10.90 -22.16
N LYS A 169 -9.51 11.14 -23.01
CA LYS A 169 -9.97 10.29 -24.13
C LYS A 169 -8.84 9.99 -25.12
N ALA A 170 -7.91 10.92 -25.34
CA ALA A 170 -6.76 10.70 -26.23
C ALA A 170 -5.86 9.57 -25.73
N THR A 171 -5.66 9.48 -24.41
CA THR A 171 -4.93 8.39 -23.75
C THR A 171 -5.60 7.06 -24.05
N PHE A 172 -6.92 6.97 -23.92
CA PHE A 172 -7.68 5.74 -24.18
C PHE A 172 -7.67 5.26 -25.63
N ILE A 173 -7.81 6.18 -26.59
CA ILE A 173 -7.73 5.85 -28.02
C ILE A 173 -6.34 5.31 -28.37
N SER A 174 -5.33 5.80 -27.65
CA SER A 174 -3.97 5.38 -27.85
C SER A 174 -3.68 4.01 -27.21
N VAL A 175 -4.22 3.65 -26.05
CA VAL A 175 -3.79 2.44 -25.34
C VAL A 175 -4.08 1.17 -26.16
N ASN A 176 -3.04 0.32 -26.25
CA ASN A 176 -3.00 -0.88 -27.07
C ASN A 176 -4.08 -1.92 -26.67
N GLN A 177 -4.69 -2.58 -27.65
CA GLN A 177 -5.59 -3.73 -27.48
C GLN A 177 -4.94 -4.94 -26.79
N SER A 178 -3.64 -4.91 -26.49
CA SER A 178 -2.91 -6.01 -25.83
C SER A 178 -3.02 -6.03 -24.30
N VAL A 179 -3.51 -4.95 -23.67
CA VAL A 179 -3.64 -4.89 -22.21
C VAL A 179 -4.72 -5.89 -21.75
N THR A 180 -4.32 -6.82 -20.89
CA THR A 180 -5.19 -7.86 -20.32
C THR A 180 -5.41 -7.69 -18.82
N SER A 181 -4.55 -6.92 -18.14
CA SER A 181 -4.65 -6.64 -16.72
C SER A 181 -4.36 -5.18 -16.46
N LEU A 182 -5.26 -4.51 -15.75
CA LEU A 182 -5.15 -3.09 -15.43
C LEU A 182 -5.41 -2.85 -13.95
N THR A 183 -4.51 -2.10 -13.30
CA THR A 183 -4.70 -1.56 -11.96
C THR A 183 -4.65 -0.03 -12.02
N ILE A 184 -5.63 0.63 -11.43
CA ILE A 184 -5.75 2.09 -11.40
C ILE A 184 -5.84 2.56 -9.94
N ASP A 185 -4.96 3.45 -9.50
CA ASP A 185 -5.02 3.94 -8.12
C ASP A 185 -6.25 4.85 -7.91
N VAL A 186 -6.48 5.81 -8.82
CA VAL A 186 -7.60 6.77 -8.77
C VAL A 186 -8.30 6.82 -10.12
N CYS A 187 -9.62 6.68 -10.13
CA CYS A 187 -10.44 6.68 -11.34
C CYS A 187 -11.77 7.42 -11.09
N PHE A 188 -12.30 8.13 -12.08
CA PHE A 188 -13.70 8.56 -12.07
C PHE A 188 -14.57 7.55 -12.80
N LEU A 189 -15.85 7.47 -12.42
CA LEU A 189 -16.81 6.57 -13.04
C LEU A 189 -16.88 6.71 -14.58
N ASN A 190 -16.79 7.94 -15.10
CA ASN A 190 -16.76 8.18 -16.54
C ASN A 190 -15.53 7.58 -17.22
N ASP A 191 -14.36 7.65 -16.58
CA ASP A 191 -13.12 7.08 -17.10
C ASP A 191 -13.18 5.56 -17.11
N LEU A 192 -13.84 4.95 -16.12
CA LEU A 192 -14.07 3.52 -16.07
C LEU A 192 -14.86 3.03 -17.28
N TYR A 193 -15.91 3.75 -17.70
CA TYR A 193 -16.62 3.41 -18.94
C TYR A 193 -15.75 3.54 -20.20
N LEU A 194 -14.82 4.50 -20.22
CA LEU A 194 -13.83 4.61 -21.31
C LEU A 194 -12.85 3.43 -21.29
N VAL A 195 -12.39 2.99 -20.12
CA VAL A 195 -11.56 1.77 -19.96
C VAL A 195 -12.28 0.59 -20.62
N LEU A 196 -13.54 0.33 -20.24
CA LEU A 196 -14.31 -0.80 -20.78
C LEU A 196 -14.57 -0.66 -22.29
N LYS A 197 -14.71 0.57 -22.80
CA LYS A 197 -14.90 0.84 -24.22
C LYS A 197 -13.67 0.53 -25.06
N TYR A 198 -12.49 0.94 -24.60
CA TYR A 198 -11.29 0.93 -25.44
C TYR A 198 -10.39 -0.28 -25.16
N LEU A 199 -10.41 -0.85 -23.95
CA LEU A 199 -9.60 -2.01 -23.57
C LEU A 199 -10.41 -3.31 -23.66
N GLN A 200 -10.80 -3.66 -24.88
CA GLN A 200 -11.70 -4.79 -25.12
C GLN A 200 -11.12 -6.15 -24.69
N MET A 201 -9.79 -6.32 -24.72
CA MET A 201 -9.13 -7.58 -24.31
C MET A 201 -8.87 -7.70 -22.80
N LEU A 202 -9.33 -6.71 -22.02
CA LEU A 202 -9.10 -6.66 -20.58
C LEU A 202 -9.78 -7.83 -19.88
N LYS A 203 -9.02 -8.57 -19.08
CA LYS A 203 -9.48 -9.72 -18.29
C LYS A 203 -9.53 -9.42 -16.80
N TYR A 204 -8.65 -8.54 -16.33
CA TYR A 204 -8.54 -8.13 -14.94
C TYR A 204 -8.55 -6.61 -14.85
N LEU A 205 -9.41 -6.07 -14.00
CA LEU A 205 -9.47 -4.65 -13.67
C LEU A 205 -9.53 -4.47 -12.15
N LYS A 206 -8.62 -3.66 -11.62
CA LYS A 206 -8.61 -3.23 -10.24
C LYS A 206 -8.62 -1.70 -10.19
N VAL A 207 -9.49 -1.14 -9.35
CA VAL A 207 -9.57 0.30 -9.06
C VAL A 207 -9.47 0.49 -7.55
N ASP A 208 -8.46 1.20 -7.06
CA ASP A 208 -8.23 1.41 -5.63
C ASP A 208 -9.06 2.57 -5.05
N MET A 209 -9.37 3.59 -5.85
CA MET A 209 -10.26 4.68 -5.47
C MET A 209 -11.10 5.08 -6.67
N LEU A 210 -12.40 4.82 -6.61
CA LEU A 210 -13.36 5.26 -7.62
C LEU A 210 -14.22 6.41 -7.09
N PHE A 211 -14.19 7.53 -7.80
CA PHE A 211 -14.96 8.75 -7.52
C PHE A 211 -16.14 8.92 -8.47
N ASP A 212 -17.22 9.52 -7.96
CA ASP A 212 -18.35 9.94 -8.77
C ASP A 212 -17.95 11.12 -9.68
N SER A 213 -18.49 11.17 -10.89
CA SER A 213 -18.27 12.27 -11.80
C SER A 213 -19.38 13.32 -11.63
N SER A 214 -18.99 14.59 -11.55
CA SER A 214 -19.96 15.70 -11.56
C SER A 214 -20.74 15.81 -12.88
N ASP A 215 -20.25 15.20 -13.96
CA ASP A 215 -20.84 15.27 -15.29
C ASP A 215 -21.39 13.90 -15.74
N LYS A 216 -22.69 13.67 -15.53
CA LYS A 216 -23.38 12.43 -15.95
C LYS A 216 -23.74 12.39 -17.44
N SER A 217 -23.45 13.44 -18.21
CA SER A 217 -23.85 13.52 -19.62
C SER A 217 -23.21 12.45 -20.51
N TYR A 218 -22.05 11.91 -20.10
CA TYR A 218 -21.33 10.89 -20.86
C TYR A 218 -21.97 9.49 -20.76
N ILE A 219 -22.61 9.16 -19.65
CA ILE A 219 -23.15 7.81 -19.37
C ILE A 219 -24.21 7.40 -20.40
N LEU A 220 -24.98 8.37 -20.91
CA LEU A 220 -26.08 8.15 -21.86
C LEU A 220 -25.65 7.59 -23.24
N ASN A 221 -24.35 7.64 -23.58
CA ASN A 221 -23.82 7.15 -24.85
C ASN A 221 -23.18 5.74 -24.79
N PHE A 222 -23.28 5.03 -23.66
CA PHE A 222 -22.59 3.74 -23.45
C PHE A 222 -23.46 2.48 -23.64
N ASN A 223 -24.72 2.62 -24.06
CA ASN A 223 -25.71 1.51 -24.15
C ASN A 223 -25.28 0.27 -24.97
N ASN A 224 -24.18 0.31 -25.74
CA ASN A 224 -23.70 -0.79 -26.59
C ASN A 224 -22.26 -1.25 -26.28
N ILE A 225 -21.69 -0.91 -25.13
CA ILE A 225 -20.32 -1.29 -24.79
C ILE A 225 -20.34 -2.49 -23.85
N TYR A 226 -19.79 -3.62 -24.28
CA TYR A 226 -19.67 -4.80 -23.45
C TYR A 226 -18.20 -5.16 -23.30
N ALA A 227 -17.75 -5.32 -22.06
CA ALA A 227 -16.40 -5.80 -21.77
C ALA A 227 -16.42 -7.34 -21.74
N ASP A 228 -16.52 -7.95 -22.91
CA ASP A 228 -16.80 -9.38 -23.06
C ASP A 228 -15.69 -10.29 -22.49
N HIS A 229 -14.47 -9.77 -22.41
CA HIS A 229 -13.32 -10.51 -21.91
C HIS A 229 -13.05 -10.30 -20.42
N LEU A 230 -13.75 -9.37 -19.76
CA LEU A 230 -13.49 -9.04 -18.36
C LEU A 230 -13.95 -10.18 -17.45
N LYS A 231 -13.01 -10.78 -16.73
CA LYS A 231 -13.24 -11.92 -15.83
C LYS A 231 -13.17 -11.53 -14.36
N GLN A 232 -12.39 -10.52 -14.03
CA GLN A 232 -12.22 -10.06 -12.66
C GLN A 232 -12.27 -8.54 -12.57
N LEU A 233 -13.08 -8.06 -11.63
CA LEU A 233 -13.26 -6.65 -11.32
C LEU A 233 -13.17 -6.46 -9.81
N ILE A 234 -12.25 -5.60 -9.37
CA ILE A 234 -12.06 -5.24 -7.97
C ILE A 234 -12.19 -3.73 -7.86
N ILE A 235 -13.09 -3.27 -6.99
CA ILE A 235 -13.36 -1.85 -6.76
C ILE A 235 -13.26 -1.58 -5.26
N TYR A 236 -12.29 -0.79 -4.87
CA TYR A 236 -12.26 -0.12 -3.57
C TYR A 236 -12.77 1.30 -3.81
N SER A 237 -13.92 1.66 -3.24
CA SER A 237 -14.59 2.90 -3.65
C SER A 237 -15.51 3.48 -2.60
N ASP A 238 -15.55 4.81 -2.57
CA ASP A 238 -16.70 5.55 -2.06
C ASP A 238 -17.79 5.65 -3.14
N CYS A 239 -18.21 4.50 -3.68
CA CYS A 239 -19.24 4.41 -4.73
C CYS A 239 -20.55 4.90 -4.13
N ASN A 240 -21.09 5.98 -4.70
CA ASN A 240 -22.16 6.72 -4.04
C ASN A 240 -23.56 6.11 -4.24
N TYR A 241 -23.79 5.32 -5.31
CA TYR A 241 -25.11 4.83 -5.67
C TYR A 241 -25.07 3.43 -6.29
N PHE A 242 -26.00 2.57 -5.88
CA PHE A 242 -26.19 1.24 -6.47
C PHE A 242 -26.42 1.31 -7.98
N ASP A 243 -27.19 2.29 -8.47
CA ASP A 243 -27.55 2.42 -9.90
C ASP A 243 -26.31 2.49 -10.80
N ASP A 244 -25.25 3.15 -10.34
CA ASP A 244 -23.99 3.29 -11.07
C ASP A 244 -23.25 1.93 -11.15
N VAL A 245 -23.25 1.17 -10.05
CA VAL A 245 -22.69 -0.18 -9.99
C VAL A 245 -23.52 -1.16 -10.83
N GLU A 246 -24.85 -1.05 -10.78
CA GLU A 246 -25.77 -1.86 -11.56
C GLU A 246 -25.54 -1.68 -13.05
N LEU A 247 -25.41 -0.43 -13.49
CA LEU A 247 -25.13 -0.10 -14.88
C LEU A 247 -23.77 -0.64 -15.31
N LEU A 248 -22.73 -0.46 -14.50
CA LEU A 248 -21.40 -1.00 -14.76
C LEU A 248 -21.42 -2.53 -14.93
N LEU A 249 -22.13 -3.24 -14.05
CA LEU A 249 -22.20 -4.69 -14.07
C LEU A 249 -23.01 -5.23 -15.26
N LYS A 250 -24.03 -4.51 -15.71
CA LYS A 250 -24.74 -4.81 -16.98
C LYS A 250 -23.82 -4.77 -18.21
N HIS A 251 -22.75 -3.99 -18.15
CA HIS A 251 -21.72 -3.91 -19.20
C HIS A 251 -20.59 -4.95 -19.07
N THR A 252 -20.63 -5.83 -18.06
CA THR A 252 -19.61 -6.84 -17.78
C THR A 252 -20.19 -8.25 -17.58
N PRO A 253 -20.98 -8.78 -18.54
CA PRO A 253 -21.79 -9.98 -18.34
C PRO A 253 -21.00 -11.29 -18.11
N TYR A 254 -19.71 -11.33 -18.48
CA TYR A 254 -18.85 -12.51 -18.38
C TYR A 254 -17.95 -12.53 -17.14
N LEU A 255 -18.22 -11.65 -16.17
CA LEU A 255 -17.47 -11.53 -14.94
C LEU A 255 -17.57 -12.82 -14.11
N GLU A 256 -16.42 -13.33 -13.68
CA GLU A 256 -16.31 -14.54 -12.85
C GLU A 256 -16.03 -14.18 -11.39
N ILE A 257 -15.32 -13.08 -11.16
CA ILE A 257 -14.95 -12.59 -9.83
C ILE A 257 -15.27 -11.10 -9.74
N PHE A 258 -16.08 -10.74 -8.76
CA PHE A 258 -16.37 -9.35 -8.43
C PHE A 258 -16.08 -9.08 -6.96
N SER A 259 -15.31 -8.03 -6.69
CA SER A 259 -15.04 -7.57 -5.33
C SER A 259 -15.35 -6.08 -5.22
N ILE A 260 -16.14 -5.68 -4.23
CA ILE A 260 -16.46 -4.25 -3.98
C ILE A 260 -16.43 -3.90 -2.49
N SER A 261 -15.65 -2.89 -2.13
CA SER A 261 -15.70 -2.29 -0.79
C SER A 261 -16.23 -0.86 -0.88
N SER A 262 -17.15 -0.51 0.03
CA SER A 262 -17.72 0.84 0.12
C SER A 262 -17.97 1.29 1.54
N SER A 263 -17.54 2.53 1.80
CA SER A 263 -17.80 3.24 3.04
C SER A 263 -18.88 4.30 2.83
N MET A 264 -19.79 4.41 3.79
CA MET A 264 -20.67 5.55 4.05
C MET A 264 -22.07 5.62 3.44
N ARG A 265 -22.67 4.61 2.76
CA ARG A 265 -24.05 4.79 2.21
C ARG A 265 -24.97 3.57 2.14
N HIS A 266 -26.25 3.83 2.40
CA HIS A 266 -27.34 2.85 2.46
C HIS A 266 -27.69 2.15 1.13
N THR A 267 -27.44 2.77 -0.03
CA THR A 267 -28.03 2.28 -1.30
C THR A 267 -27.46 0.93 -1.75
N LEU A 268 -26.25 0.57 -1.31
CA LEU A 268 -25.62 -0.73 -1.61
C LEU A 268 -26.13 -1.87 -0.72
N ILE A 269 -26.83 -1.55 0.37
CA ILE A 269 -27.41 -2.53 1.30
C ILE A 269 -28.84 -2.88 0.83
N ASP A 270 -28.92 -3.55 -0.32
CA ASP A 270 -30.18 -4.04 -0.90
C ASP A 270 -29.96 -5.46 -1.48
N ASP A 271 -30.35 -6.46 -0.70
CA ASP A 271 -30.21 -7.89 -1.02
C ASP A 271 -30.97 -8.28 -2.29
N ASN A 272 -32.19 -7.77 -2.45
CA ASN A 272 -33.08 -8.11 -3.54
C ASN A 272 -32.53 -7.58 -4.87
N ARG A 273 -32.04 -6.33 -4.88
CA ARG A 273 -31.40 -5.75 -6.07
C ARG A 273 -30.12 -6.49 -6.43
N TRP A 274 -29.28 -6.82 -5.45
CA TRP A 274 -28.07 -7.62 -5.70
C TRP A 274 -28.41 -9.01 -6.25
N GLN A 275 -29.36 -9.72 -5.64
CA GLN A 275 -29.78 -11.04 -6.12
C GLN A 275 -30.30 -10.96 -7.56
N GLN A 276 -31.21 -10.03 -7.86
CA GLN A 276 -31.73 -9.83 -9.21
C GLN A 276 -30.62 -9.49 -10.21
N LEU A 277 -29.69 -8.60 -9.84
CA LEU A 277 -28.58 -8.22 -10.70
C LEU A 277 -27.67 -9.42 -11.01
N ILE A 278 -27.34 -10.22 -10.00
CA ILE A 278 -26.50 -11.41 -10.15
C ILE A 278 -27.19 -12.45 -11.04
N GLU A 279 -28.46 -12.78 -10.75
CA GLU A 279 -29.21 -13.78 -11.49
C GLU A 279 -29.46 -13.39 -12.95
N ILE A 280 -29.71 -12.10 -13.23
CA ILE A 280 -30.09 -11.62 -14.56
C ILE A 280 -28.86 -11.23 -15.38
N SER A 281 -27.90 -10.51 -14.79
CA SER A 281 -26.83 -9.83 -15.54
C SER A 281 -25.46 -10.47 -15.40
N LEU A 282 -25.23 -11.31 -14.38
CA LEU A 282 -23.92 -11.91 -14.09
C LEU A 282 -23.97 -13.44 -14.01
N PRO A 283 -24.42 -14.14 -15.07
CA PRO A 283 -24.63 -15.58 -15.06
C PRO A 283 -23.34 -16.39 -14.85
N HIS A 284 -22.17 -15.78 -15.06
CA HIS A 284 -20.85 -16.41 -14.92
C HIS A 284 -20.19 -16.13 -13.57
N LEU A 285 -20.81 -15.34 -12.68
CA LEU A 285 -20.21 -14.94 -11.42
C LEU A 285 -20.07 -16.14 -10.48
N ARG A 286 -18.83 -16.41 -10.06
CA ARG A 286 -18.49 -17.51 -9.14
C ARG A 286 -18.14 -16.98 -7.76
N ILE A 287 -17.46 -15.85 -7.70
CA ILE A 287 -16.99 -15.23 -6.46
C ILE A 287 -17.52 -13.80 -6.43
N PHE A 288 -18.28 -13.50 -5.39
CA PHE A 288 -18.71 -12.15 -5.06
C PHE A 288 -18.24 -11.84 -3.65
N ASN A 289 -17.28 -10.92 -3.53
CA ASN A 289 -16.78 -10.45 -2.25
C ASN A 289 -17.21 -9.01 -2.04
N PHE A 290 -17.64 -8.67 -0.84
CA PHE A 290 -17.99 -7.28 -0.55
C PHE A 290 -17.74 -6.90 0.90
N CYS A 291 -17.62 -5.59 1.11
CA CYS A 291 -17.60 -4.94 2.41
C CYS A 291 -18.39 -3.64 2.29
N PHE A 292 -19.57 -3.59 2.89
CA PHE A 292 -20.41 -2.40 2.91
C PHE A 292 -20.49 -1.89 4.34
N SER A 293 -20.13 -0.63 4.55
CA SER A 293 -20.21 0.01 5.86
C SER A 293 -21.06 1.28 5.82
N GLU A 294 -21.84 1.47 6.87
CA GLU A 294 -22.78 2.55 7.08
C GLU A 294 -22.42 3.29 8.38
N SER A 295 -22.55 4.62 8.41
CA SER A 295 -22.31 5.43 9.61
C SER A 295 -23.57 6.23 9.99
N SER A 296 -23.84 6.37 11.29
CA SER A 296 -25.02 7.05 11.87
C SER A 296 -25.11 8.54 11.61
N CYS A 297 -24.14 9.13 10.91
CA CYS A 297 -24.24 10.51 10.47
C CYS A 297 -25.45 10.72 9.55
N ASP A 298 -25.91 9.65 8.90
CA ASP A 298 -27.20 9.61 8.21
C ASP A 298 -28.33 9.38 9.22
N ARG A 299 -28.94 10.47 9.69
CA ARG A 299 -30.09 10.49 10.63
C ARG A 299 -31.37 9.81 10.10
N TYR A 300 -31.28 9.07 9.00
CA TYR A 300 -32.36 8.38 8.31
C TYR A 300 -32.22 6.86 8.33
N SER A 301 -31.29 6.27 9.10
CA SER A 301 -31.16 4.81 9.19
C SER A 301 -32.31 4.18 9.99
N THR A 302 -33.45 4.04 9.33
CA THR A 302 -34.47 3.06 9.68
C THR A 302 -33.83 1.69 9.61
N SER A 303 -33.68 1.03 10.76
CA SER A 303 -33.78 -0.44 10.89
C SER A 303 -33.57 -1.23 9.60
N THR A 304 -32.34 -1.28 9.07
CA THR A 304 -32.00 -2.26 8.03
C THR A 304 -32.10 -3.62 8.69
N ASN A 305 -33.23 -4.30 8.42
CA ASN A 305 -33.57 -5.57 9.02
C ASN A 305 -32.45 -6.56 8.72
N ARG A 306 -31.94 -7.20 9.78
CA ARG A 306 -30.95 -8.29 9.75
C ARG A 306 -31.27 -9.42 8.77
N SER A 307 -32.50 -9.49 8.27
CA SER A 307 -33.05 -10.60 7.49
C SER A 307 -32.77 -10.56 5.99
N THR A 308 -32.25 -9.47 5.43
CA THR A 308 -32.13 -9.30 3.97
C THR A 308 -31.05 -10.21 3.36
N PHE A 309 -29.83 -10.20 3.89
CA PHE A 309 -28.75 -11.07 3.40
C PHE A 309 -28.71 -12.48 4.05
N GLN A 310 -29.84 -12.95 4.59
CA GLN A 310 -29.95 -14.25 5.29
C GLN A 310 -30.87 -15.25 4.58
N ASP A 311 -31.42 -14.86 3.43
CA ASP A 311 -32.27 -15.74 2.63
C ASP A 311 -31.49 -16.87 1.96
N THR A 312 -32.22 -17.87 1.47
CA THR A 312 -31.63 -19.10 0.94
C THR A 312 -30.64 -18.88 -0.21
N PHE A 313 -30.80 -17.80 -0.98
CA PHE A 313 -29.85 -17.40 -2.02
C PHE A 313 -28.45 -17.17 -1.44
N TRP A 314 -28.36 -16.42 -0.34
CA TRP A 314 -27.11 -16.06 0.33
C TRP A 314 -26.57 -17.20 1.20
N CYS A 315 -27.44 -17.96 1.87
CA CYS A 315 -27.02 -18.95 2.87
C CYS A 315 -26.92 -20.42 2.40
N LYS A 316 -27.66 -20.88 1.37
CA LYS A 316 -27.75 -22.33 1.05
C LYS A 316 -26.64 -22.89 0.16
N GLN A 317 -25.81 -22.07 -0.48
CA GLN A 317 -24.88 -22.56 -1.51
C GLN A 317 -23.41 -22.62 -1.09
N ASP A 318 -23.05 -22.31 0.17
CA ASP A 318 -21.65 -22.13 0.63
C ASP A 318 -20.85 -21.11 -0.22
N ARG A 319 -21.53 -20.33 -1.08
CA ARG A 319 -20.90 -19.42 -2.04
C ARG A 319 -20.61 -18.04 -1.45
N TYR A 320 -21.44 -17.60 -0.51
CA TYR A 320 -21.42 -16.24 0.03
C TYR A 320 -21.53 -16.32 1.56
N CYS A 321 -20.42 -16.59 2.23
CA CYS A 321 -20.34 -16.54 3.69
C CYS A 321 -20.42 -15.07 4.13
N ILE A 322 -21.59 -14.61 4.57
CA ILE A 322 -21.84 -13.20 4.92
C ILE A 322 -21.91 -13.02 6.43
N GLU A 323 -21.30 -11.96 6.92
CA GLU A 323 -21.31 -11.53 8.31
C GLU A 323 -21.88 -10.12 8.43
N TYR A 324 -22.51 -9.86 9.56
CA TYR A 324 -23.05 -8.55 9.90
C TYR A 324 -22.51 -8.08 11.25
N GLU A 325 -22.08 -6.83 11.30
CA GLU A 325 -21.60 -6.18 12.51
C GLU A 325 -22.30 -4.84 12.73
N LYS A 326 -22.53 -4.51 13.99
CA LYS A 326 -23.15 -3.26 14.39
C LYS A 326 -22.43 -2.68 15.60
N ASN A 327 -22.07 -1.41 15.54
CA ASN A 327 -21.46 -0.68 16.63
C ASN A 327 -22.16 0.67 16.78
N GLY A 328 -22.97 0.90 17.83
CA GLY A 328 -23.36 2.20 18.40
C GLY A 328 -24.04 3.25 17.48
N GLY A 329 -23.45 3.50 16.32
CA GLY A 329 -23.97 4.23 15.18
C GLY A 329 -23.51 3.71 13.80
N SER A 330 -22.54 2.81 13.68
CA SER A 330 -22.17 2.17 12.41
C SER A 330 -22.69 0.74 12.29
N ALA A 331 -22.84 0.29 11.05
CA ALA A 331 -23.09 -1.09 10.72
C ALA A 331 -22.26 -1.50 9.51
N SER A 332 -21.84 -2.76 9.44
CA SER A 332 -21.15 -3.31 8.28
C SER A 332 -21.70 -4.69 7.93
N ILE A 333 -21.79 -4.96 6.62
CA ILE A 333 -22.10 -6.29 6.08
C ILE A 333 -20.95 -6.65 5.15
N TYR A 334 -20.37 -7.84 5.31
CA TYR A 334 -19.22 -8.25 4.51
C TYR A 334 -19.18 -9.75 4.27
N THR A 335 -18.42 -10.16 3.26
CA THR A 335 -18.15 -11.57 2.95
C THR A 335 -16.89 -12.07 3.66
N ILE A 336 -16.83 -13.38 3.92
CA ILE A 336 -15.65 -14.09 4.43
C ILE A 336 -14.88 -14.74 3.26
N PRO A 337 -13.56 -14.50 3.11
CA PRO A 337 -12.72 -13.66 3.97
C PRO A 337 -13.00 -12.17 3.76
N TYR A 338 -12.83 -11.39 4.83
CA TYR A 338 -12.96 -9.93 4.84
C TYR A 338 -12.10 -9.31 3.75
N MET A 339 -12.67 -8.40 2.96
CA MET A 339 -12.04 -7.91 1.72
C MET A 339 -10.92 -6.90 1.97
N ASP A 340 -11.05 -6.07 3.02
CA ASP A 340 -10.16 -4.92 3.19
C ASP A 340 -8.87 -5.27 3.94
N TYR A 341 -7.84 -4.48 3.65
CA TYR A 341 -6.51 -4.59 4.27
C TYR A 341 -6.50 -4.08 5.72
N GLU A 342 -7.41 -3.17 6.03
CA GLU A 342 -7.54 -2.50 7.32
C GLU A 342 -8.85 -2.88 7.99
N TYR A 343 -8.82 -3.05 9.31
CA TYR A 343 -10.00 -3.31 10.12
C TYR A 343 -9.94 -2.48 11.40
N THR A 344 -11.08 -1.94 11.84
CA THR A 344 -11.22 -1.22 13.11
C THR A 344 -12.07 -2.02 14.08
N LEU A 345 -11.50 -2.41 15.23
CA LEU A 345 -12.20 -3.16 16.26
C LEU A 345 -12.54 -2.25 17.46
N THR A 346 -13.82 -2.22 17.83
CA THR A 346 -14.37 -1.48 18.98
C THR A 346 -15.21 -2.42 19.86
N SER A 347 -15.43 -2.07 21.13
CA SER A 347 -16.10 -3.01 22.07
C SER A 347 -17.61 -3.08 21.98
N THR A 348 -18.20 -2.10 21.30
CA THR A 348 -19.62 -1.97 21.01
C THR A 348 -20.03 -2.77 19.78
N MET A 349 -19.09 -3.47 19.13
CA MET A 349 -19.37 -4.36 17.99
C MET A 349 -20.17 -5.58 18.43
N GLN A 350 -21.44 -5.60 18.04
CA GLN A 350 -22.30 -6.77 18.08
C GLN A 350 -22.19 -7.47 16.73
N ARG A 351 -21.79 -8.74 16.77
CA ARG A 351 -21.64 -9.58 15.60
C ARG A 351 -22.82 -10.54 15.45
N TYR A 352 -23.25 -10.73 14.21
CA TYR A 352 -24.33 -11.62 13.84
C TYR A 352 -23.78 -12.57 12.77
N SER A 353 -23.24 -13.70 13.22
CA SER A 353 -22.64 -14.71 12.36
C SER A 353 -23.63 -15.77 11.93
N ASN A 354 -23.40 -16.34 10.74
CA ASN A 354 -24.09 -17.55 10.34
C ASN A 354 -23.42 -18.76 11.00
N SER A 355 -24.20 -19.55 11.76
CA SER A 355 -23.69 -20.64 12.59
C SER A 355 -23.05 -21.79 11.79
N SER A 356 -23.26 -21.85 10.48
CA SER A 356 -22.64 -22.82 9.57
C SER A 356 -21.28 -22.38 9.01
N THR A 357 -20.82 -21.15 9.26
CA THR A 357 -19.62 -20.60 8.63
C THR A 357 -18.33 -20.97 9.38
N ASN A 358 -17.28 -21.34 8.64
CA ASN A 358 -15.94 -21.54 9.20
C ASN A 358 -15.15 -20.22 9.23
N HIS A 359 -14.92 -19.68 10.43
CA HIS A 359 -14.26 -18.38 10.65
C HIS A 359 -12.73 -18.43 10.68
N LEU A 360 -12.09 -19.58 10.43
CA LEU A 360 -10.64 -19.75 10.58
C LEU A 360 -9.79 -18.77 9.75
N ASN A 361 -10.32 -18.31 8.61
CA ASN A 361 -9.61 -17.48 7.63
C ASN A 361 -10.30 -16.12 7.42
N GLU A 362 -11.22 -15.75 8.31
CA GLU A 362 -12.08 -14.58 8.15
C GLU A 362 -11.28 -13.29 7.92
N PHE A 363 -10.26 -13.05 8.73
CA PHE A 363 -9.46 -11.83 8.65
C PHE A 363 -8.08 -12.06 8.02
N ASP A 364 -7.93 -13.06 7.15
CA ASP A 364 -6.63 -13.38 6.56
C ASP A 364 -6.06 -12.24 5.70
N ASN A 365 -6.93 -11.44 5.08
CA ASN A 365 -6.54 -10.28 4.27
C ASN A 365 -6.13 -9.07 5.11
N VAL A 366 -6.62 -8.96 6.35
CA VAL A 366 -6.33 -7.84 7.24
C VAL A 366 -4.86 -7.87 7.65
N LYS A 367 -4.13 -6.80 7.31
CA LYS A 367 -2.75 -6.61 7.77
C LYS A 367 -2.59 -5.37 8.64
N HIS A 368 -3.54 -4.44 8.60
CA HIS A 368 -3.61 -3.32 9.53
C HIS A 368 -4.81 -3.45 10.46
N LEU A 369 -4.57 -3.39 11.77
CA LEU A 369 -5.63 -3.44 12.77
C LEU A 369 -5.62 -2.16 13.60
N VAL A 370 -6.76 -1.50 13.71
CA VAL A 370 -7.01 -0.38 14.61
C VAL A 370 -7.77 -0.91 15.82
N LEU A 371 -7.18 -0.77 17.01
CA LEU A 371 -7.76 -1.20 18.28
C LEU A 371 -8.10 0.01 19.15
N TYR A 372 -9.31 -0.02 19.69
CA TYR A 372 -9.72 0.84 20.79
C TYR A 372 -9.51 0.13 22.14
N PRO A 373 -9.34 0.88 23.24
CA PRO A 373 -9.01 0.30 24.55
C PRO A 373 -10.06 -0.69 25.04
N ASP A 374 -11.32 -0.36 24.81
CA ASP A 374 -12.48 -1.13 25.19
C ASP A 374 -12.59 -2.45 24.42
N ALA A 375 -12.04 -2.55 23.21
CA ALA A 375 -12.12 -3.73 22.35
C ALA A 375 -11.31 -4.92 22.89
N ILE A 376 -10.31 -4.68 23.73
CA ILE A 376 -9.40 -5.72 24.22
C ILE A 376 -9.99 -6.40 25.46
N LYS A 377 -10.84 -7.41 25.21
CA LYS A 377 -11.56 -8.18 26.23
C LYS A 377 -11.26 -9.68 26.10
N ASN A 378 -11.44 -10.43 27.20
CA ASN A 378 -11.21 -11.87 27.26
C ASN A 378 -12.04 -12.69 26.26
N ASP A 379 -13.25 -12.22 25.96
CA ASP A 379 -14.23 -12.94 25.14
C ASP A 379 -14.23 -12.43 23.69
N SER A 380 -13.09 -11.93 23.20
CA SER A 380 -12.98 -11.49 21.80
C SER A 380 -13.20 -12.66 20.86
N SER A 381 -14.22 -12.55 20.01
CA SER A 381 -14.48 -13.50 18.92
C SER A 381 -13.59 -13.28 17.69
N HIS A 382 -12.79 -12.21 17.67
CA HIS A 382 -11.98 -11.82 16.52
C HIS A 382 -10.54 -12.29 16.69
N PHE A 383 -10.02 -12.97 15.66
CA PHE A 383 -8.60 -13.32 15.57
C PHE A 383 -8.02 -12.93 14.21
N PHE A 384 -7.03 -12.06 14.23
CA PHE A 384 -6.35 -11.52 13.05
C PHE A 384 -4.95 -12.12 12.95
N ARG A 385 -4.83 -13.20 12.18
CA ARG A 385 -3.59 -13.98 12.05
C ARG A 385 -2.44 -13.21 11.40
N ASN A 386 -2.75 -12.35 10.42
CA ASN A 386 -1.76 -11.79 9.50
C ASN A 386 -1.43 -10.30 9.70
N VAL A 387 -1.79 -9.73 10.86
CA VAL A 387 -1.54 -8.32 11.18
C VAL A 387 -0.04 -8.01 11.21
N LYS A 388 0.36 -7.01 10.40
CA LYS A 388 1.73 -6.48 10.33
C LYS A 388 1.85 -5.09 10.95
N SER A 389 0.76 -4.33 10.98
CA SER A 389 0.69 -2.99 11.58
C SER A 389 -0.47 -2.87 12.56
N LEU A 390 -0.18 -2.34 13.74
CA LEU A 390 -1.16 -2.17 14.82
C LEU A 390 -1.31 -0.69 15.17
N SER A 391 -2.53 -0.19 15.17
CA SER A 391 -2.90 1.15 15.66
C SER A 391 -3.59 1.02 17.00
N LEU A 392 -3.06 1.70 18.02
CA LEU A 392 -3.67 1.84 19.33
C LEU A 392 -4.23 3.25 19.45
N VAL A 393 -5.56 3.34 19.52
CA VAL A 393 -6.27 4.61 19.61
C VAL A 393 -6.47 4.95 21.09
N GLY A 394 -5.92 6.08 21.52
CA GLY A 394 -6.19 6.71 22.81
C GLY A 394 -7.42 7.61 22.76
N LYS A 395 -7.84 8.12 23.91
CA LYS A 395 -9.09 8.90 24.05
C LYS A 395 -9.05 10.19 23.23
N SER A 396 -10.18 10.56 22.65
CA SER A 396 -10.39 11.93 22.17
C SER A 396 -10.85 12.82 23.33
N ASN A 397 -10.60 14.13 23.27
CA ASN A 397 -11.03 15.06 24.32
C ASN A 397 -12.57 15.20 24.45
N SER A 398 -13.36 14.57 23.57
CA SER A 398 -14.82 14.68 23.53
C SER A 398 -15.58 13.50 24.15
N ASP A 399 -14.92 12.42 24.54
CA ASP A 399 -15.60 11.21 25.03
C ASP A 399 -15.65 11.16 26.57
N ASN A 400 -16.88 11.22 27.12
CA ASN A 400 -17.15 11.29 28.56
C ASN A 400 -17.10 9.93 29.30
N GLU A 401 -16.49 8.88 28.74
CA GLU A 401 -16.43 7.55 29.37
C GLU A 401 -15.01 7.01 29.65
N THR A 402 -14.95 6.09 30.60
CA THR A 402 -13.81 5.73 31.45
C THR A 402 -12.76 4.80 30.85
N ASP A 403 -12.76 4.53 29.55
CA ASP A 403 -11.98 3.41 28.99
C ASP A 403 -10.52 3.77 28.68
N GLU A 404 -9.66 3.63 29.68
CA GLU A 404 -8.20 3.69 29.52
C GLU A 404 -7.60 2.29 29.29
N TYR A 405 -6.51 2.24 28.53
CA TYR A 405 -5.70 1.03 28.42
C TYR A 405 -5.17 0.57 29.78
N ASN A 406 -5.39 -0.70 30.09
CA ASN A 406 -4.91 -1.36 31.30
C ASN A 406 -3.95 -2.49 30.93
N ILE A 407 -2.89 -2.68 31.73
CA ILE A 407 -1.91 -3.76 31.56
C ILE A 407 -2.58 -5.14 31.47
N LYS A 408 -3.68 -5.39 32.20
CA LYS A 408 -4.43 -6.65 32.09
C LYS A 408 -4.93 -6.95 30.67
N GLN A 409 -5.27 -5.92 29.90
CA GLN A 409 -5.74 -6.09 28.52
C GLN A 409 -4.65 -6.65 27.61
N LEU A 410 -3.37 -6.43 27.94
CA LEU A 410 -2.25 -7.00 27.20
C LEU A 410 -2.19 -8.53 27.25
N GLU A 411 -2.85 -9.16 28.22
CA GLU A 411 -3.00 -10.62 28.25
C GLU A 411 -3.92 -11.10 27.12
N TYR A 412 -5.01 -10.37 26.85
CA TYR A 412 -5.98 -10.70 25.80
C TYR A 412 -5.50 -10.33 24.40
N LEU A 413 -4.50 -9.46 24.24
CA LEU A 413 -3.98 -9.08 22.93
C LEU A 413 -3.50 -10.29 22.11
N ASN A 414 -2.90 -11.30 22.74
CA ASN A 414 -2.46 -12.53 22.08
C ASN A 414 -3.63 -13.40 21.57
N MET A 415 -4.84 -13.19 22.11
CA MET A 415 -6.07 -13.85 21.65
C MET A 415 -6.67 -13.15 20.44
N ILE A 416 -6.25 -11.90 20.17
CA ILE A 416 -6.78 -11.09 19.06
C ILE A 416 -5.80 -11.09 17.88
N ILE A 417 -4.49 -11.05 18.14
CA ILE A 417 -3.47 -10.99 17.08
C ILE A 417 -2.29 -11.92 17.35
N ASN A 418 -1.58 -12.28 16.27
CA ASN A 418 -0.24 -12.82 16.39
C ASN A 418 0.76 -11.67 16.58
N VAL A 419 1.14 -11.39 17.84
CA VAL A 419 2.07 -10.31 18.21
C VAL A 419 3.45 -10.39 17.55
N SER A 420 3.90 -11.58 17.15
CA SER A 420 5.19 -11.76 16.47
C SER A 420 5.18 -11.23 15.02
N ASN A 421 4.01 -11.07 14.42
CA ASN A 421 3.87 -10.58 13.05
C ASN A 421 3.92 -9.04 12.96
N VAL A 422 3.65 -8.35 14.07
CA VAL A 422 3.58 -6.88 14.11
C VAL A 422 4.98 -6.27 14.02
N LYS A 423 5.17 -5.42 13.00
CA LYS A 423 6.41 -4.69 12.72
C LYS A 423 6.27 -3.18 12.90
N ILE A 424 5.04 -2.67 12.76
CA ILE A 424 4.73 -1.24 12.80
C ILE A 424 3.70 -0.99 13.90
N LEU A 425 4.00 -0.07 14.80
CA LEU A 425 3.09 0.38 15.85
C LEU A 425 2.72 1.85 15.63
N PHE A 426 1.42 2.13 15.62
CA PHE A 426 0.87 3.49 15.60
C PHE A 426 0.22 3.77 16.94
N ILE A 427 0.57 4.91 17.53
CA ILE A 427 -0.07 5.47 18.71
C ILE A 427 -0.83 6.71 18.25
N ILE A 428 -2.15 6.61 18.27
CA ILE A 428 -3.06 7.66 17.80
C ILE A 428 -3.69 8.28 19.06
N ASN A 429 -3.63 9.60 19.21
CA ASN A 429 -4.11 10.31 20.41
C ASN A 429 -3.52 9.74 21.71
N GLY A 430 -2.20 9.54 21.76
CA GLY A 430 -1.53 8.83 22.85
C GLY A 430 -1.43 9.59 24.17
N SER A 431 -1.82 10.86 24.22
CA SER A 431 -1.68 11.73 25.40
C SER A 431 -2.34 11.17 26.66
N HIS A 432 -3.38 10.36 26.50
CA HIS A 432 -4.12 9.71 27.60
C HIS A 432 -3.67 8.27 27.88
N MET A 433 -2.70 7.74 27.14
CA MET A 433 -2.16 6.39 27.34
C MET A 433 -1.09 6.42 28.44
N LYS A 434 -1.21 5.51 29.42
CA LYS A 434 -0.21 5.38 30.49
C LYS A 434 1.12 4.91 29.92
N LEU A 435 2.19 5.59 30.31
CA LEU A 435 3.56 5.23 29.93
C LEU A 435 3.91 3.76 30.23
N SER A 436 3.47 3.26 31.40
CA SER A 436 3.67 1.86 31.78
C SER A 436 3.02 0.88 30.82
N PHE A 437 1.86 1.24 30.25
CA PHE A 437 1.20 0.44 29.23
C PHE A 437 2.01 0.40 27.93
N LEU A 438 2.51 1.56 27.46
CA LEU A 438 3.34 1.61 26.25
C LEU A 438 4.60 0.74 26.37
N LEU A 439 5.28 0.81 27.53
CA LEU A 439 6.46 -0.02 27.78
C LEU A 439 6.12 -1.52 27.72
N GLU A 440 5.04 -1.94 28.35
CA GLU A 440 4.64 -3.35 28.38
C GLU A 440 4.16 -3.87 27.02
N ILE A 441 3.46 -3.06 26.21
CA ILE A 441 3.09 -3.48 24.86
C ILE A 441 4.32 -3.60 23.95
N LEU A 442 5.27 -2.68 24.04
CA LEU A 442 6.52 -2.76 23.30
C LEU A 442 7.35 -3.99 23.68
N LYS A 443 7.30 -4.43 24.95
CA LYS A 443 7.89 -5.71 25.39
C LYS A 443 7.20 -6.92 24.76
N LYS A 444 5.87 -6.90 24.64
CA LYS A 444 5.07 -7.98 24.03
C LYS A 444 5.14 -8.04 22.51
N LEU A 445 5.54 -6.96 21.84
CA LEU A 445 5.71 -6.91 20.39
C LEU A 445 7.21 -7.07 20.03
N PRO A 446 7.71 -8.32 19.82
CA PRO A 446 9.14 -8.56 19.70
C PRO A 446 9.77 -7.93 18.46
N ASN A 447 9.03 -7.83 17.36
CA ASN A 447 9.54 -7.49 16.04
C ASN A 447 9.18 -6.06 15.57
N VAL A 448 8.66 -5.22 16.47
CA VAL A 448 8.37 -3.81 16.14
C VAL A 448 9.68 -3.06 15.90
N SER A 449 9.82 -2.51 14.70
CA SER A 449 10.95 -1.70 14.27
C SER A 449 10.54 -0.30 13.81
N SER A 450 9.24 -0.06 13.62
CA SER A 450 8.67 1.23 13.24
C SER A 450 7.66 1.74 14.27
N LEU A 451 7.82 2.99 14.69
CA LEU A 451 6.92 3.68 15.63
C LEU A 451 6.35 4.94 14.99
N HIS A 452 5.03 5.07 15.01
CA HIS A 452 4.30 6.27 14.61
C HIS A 452 3.59 6.85 15.83
N ILE A 453 3.81 8.12 16.14
CA ILE A 453 3.33 8.73 17.39
C ILE A 453 3.26 10.25 17.21
N ASP A 454 2.32 10.90 17.89
CA ASP A 454 2.29 12.36 17.90
C ASP A 454 3.44 12.95 18.74
N LYS A 455 3.85 14.17 18.37
CA LYS A 455 5.02 14.82 18.94
C LYS A 455 4.91 14.99 20.44
N ASP A 456 3.80 15.52 20.93
CA ASP A 456 3.65 15.85 22.35
C ASP A 456 3.68 14.59 23.20
N THR A 457 2.96 13.55 22.79
CA THR A 457 3.01 12.23 23.46
C THR A 457 4.42 11.66 23.45
N LEU A 458 5.13 11.72 22.31
CA LEU A 458 6.51 11.23 22.23
C LEU A 458 7.40 11.95 23.24
N ILE A 459 7.38 13.29 23.26
CA ILE A 459 8.26 14.07 24.15
C ILE A 459 7.98 13.73 25.63
N THR A 460 6.71 13.65 26.04
CA THR A 460 6.35 13.22 27.40
C THR A 460 6.92 11.84 27.75
N TYR A 461 6.96 10.92 26.78
CA TYR A 461 7.46 9.57 26.99
C TYR A 461 8.98 9.46 27.04
N LEU A 462 9.70 10.35 26.34
CA LEU A 462 11.17 10.35 26.33
C LEU A 462 11.81 10.84 27.63
N GLU A 463 11.03 11.42 28.55
CA GLU A 463 11.48 11.77 29.89
C GLU A 463 11.70 10.52 30.77
N ASN A 464 11.13 9.36 30.40
CA ASN A 464 11.29 8.12 31.14
C ASN A 464 12.51 7.31 30.69
N TYR A 465 13.37 6.97 31.66
CA TYR A 465 14.60 6.23 31.41
C TYR A 465 14.37 4.81 30.88
N ASP A 466 13.46 4.04 31.50
CA ASP A 466 13.23 2.62 31.16
C ASP A 466 12.68 2.46 29.74
N LEU A 467 11.72 3.32 29.37
CA LEU A 467 11.18 3.33 28.01
C LEU A 467 12.25 3.73 26.99
N THR A 468 13.03 4.76 27.29
CA THR A 468 14.13 5.22 26.43
C THR A 468 15.15 4.10 26.19
N GLU A 469 15.57 3.38 27.24
CA GLU A 469 16.50 2.24 27.11
C GLU A 469 15.92 1.12 26.25
N TYR A 470 14.61 0.88 26.34
CA TYR A 470 13.95 -0.13 25.52
C TYR A 470 13.90 0.28 24.04
N LEU A 471 13.52 1.53 23.75
CA LEU A 471 13.41 2.06 22.39
C LEU A 471 14.74 2.05 21.64
N LYS A 472 15.86 2.30 22.34
CA LYS A 472 17.22 2.35 21.77
C LYS A 472 17.59 1.13 20.92
N LYS A 473 17.08 -0.04 21.32
CA LYS A 473 17.51 -1.34 20.75
C LYS A 473 16.67 -1.80 19.56
N LYS A 474 15.48 -1.23 19.34
CA LYS A 474 14.48 -1.82 18.44
C LYS A 474 14.05 -0.94 17.28
N ILE A 475 13.92 0.37 17.50
CA ILE A 475 13.26 1.24 16.54
C ILE A 475 14.28 1.82 15.56
N THR A 476 14.12 1.51 14.28
CA THR A 476 14.91 2.06 13.16
C THR A 476 14.10 3.06 12.32
N THR A 477 12.78 3.04 12.43
CA THR A 477 11.87 3.97 11.75
C THR A 477 10.99 4.73 12.74
N LEU A 478 10.99 6.05 12.66
CA LEU A 478 10.19 6.92 13.53
C LEU A 478 9.39 7.90 12.68
N SER A 479 8.09 7.98 12.91
CA SER A 479 7.20 8.94 12.25
C SER A 479 6.44 9.75 13.29
N ILE A 480 6.74 11.04 13.33
CA ILE A 480 6.18 12.00 14.27
C ILE A 480 5.03 12.74 13.59
N SER A 481 3.82 12.64 14.14
CA SER A 481 2.66 13.46 13.75
C SER A 481 2.60 14.75 14.55
N ASN A 482 2.23 15.82 13.86
CA ASN A 482 2.01 17.13 14.45
C ASN A 482 0.53 17.45 14.31
N TYR A 483 -0.17 17.69 15.41
CA TYR A 483 -1.55 18.19 15.39
C TYR A 483 -1.52 19.71 15.18
N GLY A 484 -1.10 20.16 13.99
CA GLY A 484 -1.12 21.57 13.60
C GLY A 484 0.00 22.00 12.64
N ASP A 485 -0.29 22.99 11.80
CA ASP A 485 0.56 23.47 10.70
C ASP A 485 1.90 24.12 11.12
N ARG A 486 2.16 24.27 12.43
CA ARG A 486 3.36 24.98 12.94
C ARG A 486 4.15 24.24 14.00
N ASP A 487 3.83 22.97 14.23
CA ASP A 487 4.31 22.29 15.43
C ASP A 487 5.62 21.52 15.20
N TYR A 488 6.65 22.22 14.73
CA TYR A 488 7.95 21.66 14.36
C TYR A 488 8.77 21.10 15.53
N LEU A 489 9.69 20.18 15.24
CA LEU A 489 10.73 19.78 16.19
C LEU A 489 11.68 20.93 16.48
N LYS A 490 12.02 21.11 17.75
CA LYS A 490 13.02 22.09 18.23
C LYS A 490 14.35 21.41 18.58
N SER A 491 15.42 22.18 18.65
CA SER A 491 16.78 21.66 18.90
C SER A 491 16.91 20.80 20.16
N ASP A 492 16.28 21.22 21.27
CA ASP A 492 16.23 20.48 22.54
C ASP A 492 15.54 19.12 22.39
N GLN A 493 14.46 19.07 21.62
CA GLN A 493 13.72 17.84 21.32
C GLN A 493 14.52 16.88 20.43
N ILE A 494 15.29 17.40 19.46
CA ILE A 494 16.15 16.60 18.58
C ILE A 494 17.16 15.79 19.42
N HIS A 495 17.77 16.40 20.44
CA HIS A 495 18.69 15.69 21.34
C HIS A 495 18.00 14.59 22.17
N LEU A 496 16.78 14.83 22.66
CA LEU A 496 16.00 13.81 23.37
C LEU A 496 15.69 12.62 22.47
N ILE A 497 15.23 12.89 21.25
CA ILE A 497 14.94 11.85 20.24
C ILE A 497 16.23 11.09 19.91
N ARG A 498 17.37 11.77 19.73
CA ARG A 498 18.65 11.12 19.42
C ARG A 498 19.11 10.18 20.52
N LYS A 499 18.89 10.56 21.78
CA LYS A 499 19.20 9.73 22.95
C LYS A 499 18.33 8.47 22.97
N ALA A 500 17.06 8.58 22.59
CA ALA A 500 16.12 7.45 22.58
C ALA A 500 16.24 6.55 21.34
N PHE A 501 16.63 7.10 20.19
CA PHE A 501 16.66 6.41 18.90
C PHE A 501 18.03 6.52 18.23
N PRO A 502 19.09 5.92 18.80
CA PRO A 502 20.45 6.07 18.28
C PRO A 502 20.69 5.37 16.94
N ASN A 503 19.87 4.37 16.62
CA ASN A 503 19.99 3.54 15.42
C ASN A 503 18.93 3.90 14.37
N LEU A 504 18.43 5.14 14.41
CA LEU A 504 17.39 5.58 13.49
C LEU A 504 17.93 5.64 12.06
N GLU A 505 17.30 4.90 11.16
CA GLU A 505 17.59 4.89 9.73
C GLU A 505 16.57 5.73 8.94
N HIS A 506 15.33 5.80 9.43
CA HIS A 506 14.24 6.51 8.75
C HIS A 506 13.49 7.41 9.74
N LEU A 507 13.41 8.71 9.41
CA LEU A 507 12.65 9.69 10.19
C LEU A 507 11.58 10.34 9.33
N LYS A 508 10.40 10.57 9.90
CA LYS A 508 9.35 11.40 9.32
C LYS A 508 8.90 12.42 10.36
N CYS A 509 9.05 13.71 10.10
CA CYS A 509 8.78 14.77 11.07
C CYS A 509 8.52 16.12 10.40
N GLY A 510 8.05 17.12 11.15
CA GLY A 510 8.07 18.52 10.71
C GLY A 510 9.33 19.24 11.19
N ILE A 511 9.97 20.03 10.33
CA ILE A 511 11.10 20.92 10.72
C ILE A 511 10.82 22.35 10.27
N GLY A 512 11.03 23.31 11.18
CA GLY A 512 10.65 24.70 10.99
C GLY A 512 11.75 25.59 10.41
N ASN A 513 13.02 25.32 10.72
CA ASN A 513 14.14 26.11 10.24
C ASN A 513 15.35 25.26 9.84
N LYS A 514 16.30 25.90 9.13
CA LYS A 514 17.51 25.25 8.62
C LYS A 514 18.46 24.76 9.73
N ASN A 515 18.55 25.46 10.86
CA ASN A 515 19.49 25.10 11.92
C ASN A 515 19.07 23.78 12.57
N ASP A 516 17.78 23.59 12.81
CA ASP A 516 17.24 22.31 13.32
C ASP A 516 17.46 21.16 12.34
N LEU A 517 17.36 21.42 11.02
CA LEU A 517 17.68 20.41 10.00
C LEU A 517 19.17 20.02 10.04
N LEU A 518 20.07 21.00 10.12
CA LEU A 518 21.52 20.74 10.19
C LEU A 518 21.87 19.97 11.46
N LEU A 519 21.32 20.37 12.61
CA LEU A 519 21.49 19.66 13.86
C LEU A 519 21.01 18.21 13.75
N LEU A 520 19.86 17.98 13.12
CA LEU A 520 19.33 16.63 12.92
C LEU A 520 20.27 15.78 12.05
N LEU A 521 20.79 16.34 10.96
CA LEU A 521 21.76 15.65 10.10
C LEU A 521 23.09 15.38 10.80
N GLU A 522 23.52 16.26 11.69
CA GLU A 522 24.74 16.11 12.50
C GLU A 522 24.58 15.05 13.59
N GLU A 523 23.45 15.04 14.29
CA GLU A 523 23.20 14.12 15.41
C GLU A 523 22.98 12.69 14.93
N PHE A 524 22.29 12.48 13.81
CA PHE A 524 21.85 11.16 13.35
C PHE A 524 22.66 10.60 12.17
N PHE A 525 23.83 10.06 12.46
CA PHE A 525 24.74 9.49 11.44
C PHE A 525 24.20 8.29 10.65
N ASN A 526 23.23 7.55 11.19
CA ASN A 526 22.67 6.35 10.56
C ASN A 526 21.46 6.66 9.67
N LEU A 527 20.98 7.91 9.62
CA LEU A 527 19.82 8.25 8.81
C LEU A 527 20.10 8.00 7.33
N SER A 528 19.24 7.19 6.75
CA SER A 528 19.16 6.96 5.31
C SER A 528 18.09 7.86 4.68
N THR A 529 16.99 8.15 5.40
CA THR A 529 15.89 8.99 4.89
C THR A 529 15.26 9.88 5.94
N ILE A 530 14.89 11.11 5.57
CA ILE A 530 14.04 12.01 6.34
C ILE A 530 12.86 12.45 5.44
N LYS A 531 11.63 12.28 5.90
CA LYS A 531 10.41 12.78 5.25
C LYS A 531 9.82 13.95 6.01
N PHE A 532 9.65 15.09 5.37
CA PHE A 532 9.12 16.30 5.99
C PHE A 532 7.62 16.41 5.79
N LYS A 533 6.82 16.22 6.85
CA LYS A 533 5.37 16.46 6.78
C LYS A 533 5.02 17.92 6.49
N ASN A 534 5.81 18.83 7.04
CA ASN A 534 5.75 20.27 6.84
C ASN A 534 7.19 20.79 6.91
N ALA A 535 7.57 21.64 5.98
CA ALA A 535 8.86 22.32 6.00
C ALA A 535 8.75 23.76 5.51
N GLY A 536 9.48 24.66 6.16
CA GLY A 536 9.57 26.06 5.73
C GLY A 536 10.09 26.19 4.29
N TYR A 537 9.69 27.26 3.59
CA TYR A 537 10.14 27.55 2.22
C TYR A 537 11.68 27.61 2.10
N GLU A 538 12.35 28.16 3.12
CA GLU A 538 13.81 28.22 3.18
C GLU A 538 14.46 26.83 3.21
N ILE A 539 13.81 25.86 3.87
CA ILE A 539 14.28 24.47 3.94
C ILE A 539 14.15 23.82 2.56
N HIS A 540 13.04 24.03 1.85
CA HIS A 540 12.86 23.53 0.49
C HIS A 540 13.97 24.01 -0.46
N SER A 541 14.25 25.32 -0.44
CA SER A 541 15.29 25.92 -1.28
C SER A 541 16.69 25.38 -0.93
N TRP A 542 16.98 25.25 0.36
CA TRP A 542 18.27 24.71 0.82
C TRP A 542 18.45 23.25 0.47
N ILE A 543 17.43 22.41 0.67
CA ILE A 543 17.45 20.98 0.33
C ILE A 543 17.66 20.81 -1.17
N LYS A 544 16.91 21.52 -2.01
CA LYS A 544 17.08 21.46 -3.48
C LYS A 544 18.52 21.76 -3.92
N SER A 545 19.21 22.64 -3.20
CA SER A 545 20.58 23.05 -3.52
C SER A 545 21.67 22.12 -2.95
N ASN A 546 21.36 21.30 -1.95
CA ASN A 546 22.37 20.54 -1.18
C ASN A 546 22.09 19.03 -1.09
N ALA A 547 20.90 18.54 -1.42
CA ALA A 547 20.52 17.13 -1.30
C ALA A 547 21.48 16.17 -2.04
N SER A 548 22.00 16.59 -3.19
CA SER A 548 22.98 15.79 -3.96
C SER A 548 24.27 15.51 -3.18
N LYS A 549 24.65 16.41 -2.27
CA LYS A 549 25.87 16.33 -1.44
C LYS A 549 25.66 15.58 -0.12
N LEU A 550 24.41 15.33 0.27
CA LEU A 550 24.09 14.64 1.50
C LEU A 550 24.06 13.11 1.29
N ASN A 551 24.42 12.39 2.35
CA ASN A 551 24.28 10.93 2.43
C ASN A 551 22.89 10.50 2.91
N VAL A 552 22.06 11.47 3.35
CA VAL A 552 20.69 11.27 3.81
C VAL A 552 19.72 11.75 2.73
N TYR A 553 18.69 10.95 2.44
CA TYR A 553 17.61 11.37 1.56
C TYR A 553 16.62 12.28 2.29
N LEU A 554 16.13 13.32 1.61
CA LEU A 554 15.23 14.34 2.15
C LEU A 554 13.99 14.43 1.24
N ASP A 555 12.81 14.05 1.74
CA ASP A 555 11.52 14.04 1.02
C ASP A 555 10.56 15.07 1.62
N PHE A 556 9.59 15.58 0.86
CA PHE A 556 8.53 16.45 1.37
C PHE A 556 7.16 15.81 1.17
N GLU A 557 6.41 15.72 2.28
CA GLU A 557 5.02 15.27 2.39
C GLU A 557 4.03 16.44 2.44
#